data_AF-A0A940H278-F1
#
_entry.id   AF-A0A940H278-F1
#
_cell.length_a   1.000
_cell.length_b   1.000
_cell.length_c   1.000
_cell.angle_alpha   90.00
_cell.angle_beta   90.00
_cell.angle_gamma   90.00
#
_symmetry.space_group_name_H-M   'P 1'
#
loop_
_entity.id
_entity.type
_entity.pdbx_description
1 polymer ?
#
loop_
_entity_poly.entity_id
_entity_poly.type
_entity_poly.pdbx_seq_one_letter_code
_entity_poly.pdbx_strand_id
1 'polypeptide(L)'
;MRSTLSKFIGASLAIGAICALTACSPAGGASATASPSEILPPGNEVSAAPGDGPTTAAPLPTQQAPLGETVTFDTGISVAVASLTAVEVEAQTPGEVSGPAVVATVTVTNGSHGAQNLDSAVVMLAADSGDPGIGTTAGEPEPFGGSLEPGATATGRYVFMLDPAAGRAVSVSLNYAAGAPVAVFTGKVSS
;
A
#
# COMPACT_ATOMS: atom_id res chain seq x y z
N MET A 1 1.71 48.19 -23.23
CA MET A 1 0.70 49.28 -23.09
C MET A 1 -0.59 48.61 -22.63
N ARG A 2 -1.20 48.80 -21.46
CA ARG A 2 -1.15 49.73 -20.32
C ARG A 2 -1.65 48.89 -19.10
N SER A 3 -0.98 48.91 -17.93
CA SER A 3 -1.34 49.70 -16.72
C SER A 3 -2.71 49.30 -16.12
N THR A 4 -2.98 49.11 -14.81
CA THR A 4 -2.49 49.71 -13.54
C THR A 4 -3.13 48.88 -12.38
N LEU A 5 -2.42 48.35 -11.38
CA LEU A 5 -2.17 48.87 -10.01
C LEU A 5 -3.40 49.38 -9.19
N SER A 6 -3.67 48.76 -8.03
CA SER A 6 -4.15 49.38 -6.75
C SER A 6 -4.20 48.26 -5.69
N LYS A 7 -3.40 48.13 -4.61
CA LYS A 7 -2.96 48.95 -3.47
C LYS A 7 -4.04 49.27 -2.40
N PHE A 8 -3.78 48.74 -1.20
CA PHE A 8 -3.87 49.32 0.16
C PHE A 8 -5.09 49.09 1.10
N ILE A 9 -4.72 49.05 2.41
CA ILE A 9 -5.48 49.24 3.68
C ILE A 9 -6.09 47.94 4.25
N GLY A 10 -5.79 47.43 5.46
CA GLY A 10 -5.18 47.97 6.68
C GLY A 10 -6.24 48.24 7.75
N ALA A 11 -6.33 47.44 8.83
CA ALA A 11 -6.93 47.86 10.12
C ALA A 11 -6.75 46.79 11.22
N SER A 12 -6.02 47.17 12.27
CA SER A 12 -6.07 46.55 13.61
C SER A 12 -7.17 47.24 14.43
N LEU A 13 -7.90 46.51 15.30
CA LEU A 13 -8.49 47.09 16.52
C LEU A 13 -8.84 46.03 17.57
N ALA A 14 -8.63 46.40 18.83
CA ALA A 14 -8.65 45.60 20.05
C ALA A 14 -9.94 45.79 20.89
N ILE A 15 -9.98 45.14 22.08
CA ILE A 15 -10.84 45.38 23.26
C ILE A 15 -12.25 44.75 23.13
N GLY A 16 -12.85 44.02 24.08
CA GLY A 16 -12.62 43.75 25.50
C GLY A 16 -14.00 43.46 26.15
N ALA A 17 -14.00 43.18 27.45
CA ALA A 17 -15.14 43.23 28.39
C ALA A 17 -15.79 41.90 28.85
N ILE A 18 -15.76 41.80 30.18
CA ILE A 18 -16.22 40.77 31.13
C ILE A 18 -17.72 40.94 31.41
N CYS A 19 -18.46 39.85 31.60
CA CYS A 19 -19.73 39.87 32.32
C CYS A 19 -19.93 38.57 33.11
N ALA A 20 -19.98 38.70 34.43
CA ALA A 20 -20.26 37.63 35.38
C ALA A 20 -21.77 37.53 35.65
N LEU A 21 -22.30 36.31 35.79
CA LEU A 21 -23.56 36.05 36.48
C LEU A 21 -23.47 34.74 37.28
N THR A 22 -24.25 34.75 38.36
CA THR A 22 -24.09 34.07 39.64
C THR A 22 -24.96 32.81 39.78
N ALA A 23 -24.48 31.89 40.63
CA ALA A 23 -25.22 31.02 41.57
C ALA A 23 -25.97 29.75 41.08
N CYS A 24 -25.55 28.58 41.58
CA CYS A 24 -26.29 27.75 42.57
C CYS A 24 -25.48 26.48 42.95
N SER A 25 -25.40 26.17 44.24
CA SER A 25 -25.00 24.87 44.86
C SER A 25 -26.08 24.54 45.90
N PRO A 26 -26.22 23.32 46.49
CA PRO A 26 -25.41 22.08 46.45
C PRO A 26 -26.24 20.75 46.34
N ALA A 27 -25.56 19.59 46.20
CA ALA A 27 -25.93 18.22 46.66
C ALA A 27 -25.11 17.22 45.81
N GLY A 28 -24.50 16.12 46.26
CA GLY A 28 -24.53 15.35 47.48
C GLY A 28 -24.14 13.90 47.09
N GLY A 29 -23.22 13.27 47.84
CA GLY A 29 -22.86 11.83 47.73
C GLY A 29 -22.06 11.45 46.46
N ALA A 30 -21.04 10.59 46.47
CA ALA A 30 -20.61 9.61 47.45
C ALA A 30 -19.08 9.39 47.29
N SER A 31 -18.38 9.23 48.41
CA SER A 31 -17.03 8.65 48.40
C SER A 31 -17.14 7.18 47.97
N ALA A 32 -16.63 6.86 46.78
CA ALA A 32 -16.32 5.49 46.43
C ALA A 32 -14.99 5.12 47.09
N THR A 33 -15.05 4.40 48.22
CA THR A 33 -13.91 3.65 48.76
C THR A 33 -13.57 2.55 47.76
N ALA A 34 -12.40 2.64 47.12
CA ALA A 34 -11.87 1.54 46.33
C ALA A 34 -11.47 0.38 47.25
N SER A 35 -12.09 -0.78 47.09
CA SER A 35 -11.64 -2.02 47.73
C SER A 35 -10.29 -2.43 47.14
N PRO A 36 -9.29 -2.81 47.96
CA PRO A 36 -8.05 -3.41 47.44
C PRO A 36 -8.39 -4.72 46.74
N SER A 37 -7.93 -4.89 45.50
CA SER A 37 -7.97 -6.19 44.82
C SER A 37 -6.91 -7.11 45.46
N GLU A 38 -7.33 -8.26 45.96
CA GLU A 38 -6.41 -9.34 46.36
C GLU A 38 -5.68 -9.85 45.12
N ILE A 39 -4.35 -9.83 45.16
CA ILE A 39 -3.50 -10.42 44.12
C ILE A 39 -3.47 -11.93 44.38
N LEU A 40 -4.01 -12.71 43.45
CA LEU A 40 -3.88 -14.17 43.45
C LEU A 40 -2.39 -14.56 43.29
N PRO A 41 -1.90 -15.60 44.01
CA PRO A 41 -0.54 -16.09 43.83
C PRO A 41 -0.34 -16.59 42.39
N PRO A 42 0.88 -16.46 41.82
CA PRO A 42 1.15 -16.93 40.47
C PRO A 42 0.91 -18.44 40.41
N GLY A 43 -0.09 -18.85 39.64
CA GLY A 43 -0.29 -20.25 39.27
C GLY A 43 0.85 -20.70 38.38
N ASN A 44 1.37 -21.90 38.62
CA ASN A 44 2.37 -22.55 37.77
C ASN A 44 1.88 -22.62 36.32
N GLU A 45 2.40 -21.77 35.45
CA GLU A 45 2.23 -21.90 34.00
C GLU A 45 2.96 -23.16 33.54
N VAL A 46 2.20 -24.21 33.22
CA VAL A 46 2.72 -25.31 32.42
C VAL A 46 3.00 -24.73 31.04
N SER A 47 4.27 -24.42 30.78
CA SER A 47 4.76 -24.04 29.46
C SER A 47 4.46 -25.19 28.50
N ALA A 48 3.50 -25.00 27.61
CA ALA A 48 3.27 -25.92 26.50
C ALA A 48 4.55 -25.96 25.65
N ALA A 49 5.12 -27.14 25.43
CA ALA A 49 6.22 -27.31 24.50
C ALA A 49 5.79 -26.76 23.12
N PRO A 50 6.68 -26.05 22.38
CA PRO A 50 6.37 -25.60 21.04
C PRO A 50 5.99 -26.82 20.19
N GLY A 51 4.73 -26.88 19.73
CA GLY A 51 4.34 -27.88 18.75
C GLY A 51 4.93 -27.55 17.38
N ASP A 52 5.22 -28.57 16.57
CA ASP A 52 5.59 -28.41 15.16
C ASP A 52 4.40 -27.83 14.37
N GLY A 53 4.29 -26.52 14.36
CA GLY A 53 3.37 -25.80 13.49
C GLY A 53 3.73 -26.02 12.01
N PRO A 54 2.81 -25.78 11.06
CA PRO A 54 3.10 -25.92 9.65
C PRO A 54 4.28 -25.00 9.25
N THR A 55 5.34 -25.60 8.71
CA THR A 55 6.58 -24.90 8.32
C THR A 55 6.58 -24.42 6.86
N THR A 56 5.54 -24.73 6.09
CA THR A 56 5.42 -24.38 4.66
C THR A 56 3.97 -24.11 4.30
N ALA A 57 3.73 -22.95 3.67
CA ALA A 57 2.42 -22.61 3.10
C ALA A 57 2.10 -23.51 1.90
N ALA A 58 0.82 -23.83 1.70
CA ALA A 58 0.38 -24.56 0.52
C ALA A 58 0.68 -23.75 -0.76
N PRO A 59 1.07 -24.39 -1.87
CA PRO A 59 1.31 -23.71 -3.14
C PRO A 59 0.02 -23.10 -3.69
N LEU A 60 0.12 -21.89 -4.25
CA LEU A 60 -0.98 -21.17 -4.87
C LEU A 60 -1.05 -21.49 -6.39
N PRO A 61 -2.25 -21.57 -6.99
CA PRO A 61 -2.39 -21.71 -8.44
C PRO A 61 -1.64 -20.58 -9.15
N THR A 62 -0.95 -20.90 -10.25
CA THR A 62 -0.18 -19.92 -11.02
C THR A 62 -0.55 -19.98 -12.49
N GLN A 63 -0.78 -18.84 -13.12
CA GLN A 63 -1.04 -18.72 -14.55
C GLN A 63 -0.04 -17.77 -15.21
N GLN A 64 0.39 -18.10 -16.42
CA GLN A 64 1.39 -17.34 -17.15
C GLN A 64 0.81 -16.72 -18.41
N ALA A 65 1.28 -15.53 -18.77
CA ALA A 65 0.95 -14.85 -20.02
C ALA A 65 2.14 -13.97 -20.48
N PRO A 66 2.21 -13.57 -21.76
CA PRO A 66 3.14 -12.54 -22.19
C PRO A 66 2.67 -11.14 -21.73
N LEU A 67 3.61 -10.20 -21.66
CA LEU A 67 3.34 -8.78 -21.41
C LEU A 67 2.28 -8.23 -22.39
N GLY A 68 1.32 -7.45 -21.89
CA GLY A 68 0.23 -6.89 -22.68
C GLY A 68 -0.99 -7.80 -22.85
N GLU A 69 -0.88 -9.09 -22.50
CA GLU A 69 -2.04 -9.98 -22.42
C GLU A 69 -2.70 -9.92 -21.03
N THR A 70 -3.95 -10.38 -20.97
CA THR A 70 -4.75 -10.43 -19.74
C THR A 70 -4.84 -11.86 -19.22
N VAL A 71 -4.64 -12.03 -17.93
CA VAL A 71 -4.91 -13.27 -17.19
C VAL A 71 -6.22 -13.10 -16.43
N THR A 72 -7.21 -13.93 -16.73
CA THR A 72 -8.47 -14.00 -15.98
C THR A 72 -8.49 -15.27 -15.15
N PHE A 73 -8.70 -15.12 -13.84
CA PHE A 73 -8.81 -16.23 -12.91
C PHE A 73 -10.27 -16.68 -12.72
N ASP A 74 -10.45 -17.91 -12.24
CA ASP A 74 -11.77 -18.47 -11.90
C ASP A 74 -12.51 -17.69 -10.81
N THR A 75 -11.78 -16.84 -10.06
CA THR A 75 -12.35 -15.92 -9.06
C THR A 75 -13.12 -14.74 -9.69
N GLY A 76 -13.01 -14.55 -11.01
CA GLY A 76 -13.57 -13.39 -11.73
C GLY A 76 -12.65 -12.17 -11.75
N ILE A 77 -11.48 -12.24 -11.11
CA ILE A 77 -10.47 -11.19 -11.18
C ILE A 77 -9.64 -11.35 -12.46
N SER A 78 -9.44 -10.25 -13.17
CA SER A 78 -8.57 -10.19 -14.35
C SER A 78 -7.41 -9.25 -14.09
N VAL A 79 -6.22 -9.62 -14.54
CA VAL A 79 -5.00 -8.84 -14.32
C VAL A 79 -4.19 -8.75 -15.61
N ALA A 80 -3.50 -7.63 -15.78
CA ALA A 80 -2.60 -7.42 -16.91
C ALA A 80 -1.44 -6.51 -16.50
N VAL A 81 -0.29 -6.66 -17.16
CA VAL A 81 0.82 -5.71 -17.08
C VAL A 81 0.80 -4.91 -18.38
N ALA A 82 0.40 -3.65 -18.28
CA ALA A 82 0.19 -2.76 -19.42
C ALA A 82 1.51 -2.26 -20.02
N SER A 83 2.52 -2.02 -19.19
CA SER A 83 3.83 -1.56 -19.65
C SER A 83 4.95 -1.87 -18.66
N LEU A 84 6.17 -1.95 -19.19
CA LEU A 84 7.43 -2.03 -18.45
C LEU A 84 8.41 -1.05 -19.08
N THR A 85 8.63 0.09 -18.44
CA THR A 85 9.43 1.19 -19.01
C THR A 85 10.68 1.41 -18.20
N ALA A 86 11.84 1.49 -18.85
CA ALA A 86 13.08 1.88 -18.22
C ALA A 86 13.07 3.38 -17.92
N VAL A 87 13.52 3.75 -16.73
CA VAL A 87 13.66 5.14 -16.28
C VAL A 87 14.95 5.26 -15.46
N GLU A 88 15.40 6.50 -15.28
CA GLU A 88 16.37 6.83 -14.24
C GLU A 88 15.60 7.45 -13.07
N VAL A 89 15.80 6.94 -11.85
CA VAL A 89 15.20 7.52 -10.65
C VAL A 89 16.27 8.19 -9.78
N GLU A 90 15.86 9.27 -9.12
CA GLU A 90 16.70 10.00 -8.19
C GLU A 90 16.23 9.78 -6.75
N ALA A 91 17.17 9.49 -5.86
CA ALA A 91 16.90 9.42 -4.42
C ALA A 91 16.34 10.75 -3.90
N GLN A 92 15.19 10.70 -3.25
CA GLN A 92 14.50 11.83 -2.63
C GLN A 92 14.55 11.78 -1.10
N THR A 93 14.72 10.60 -0.51
CA THR A 93 14.73 10.42 0.95
C THR A 93 16.00 9.70 1.46
N PRO A 94 16.40 9.90 2.73
CA PRO A 94 17.53 9.18 3.30
C PRO A 94 17.35 7.66 3.23
N GLY A 95 18.34 6.97 2.67
CA GLY A 95 18.31 5.52 2.46
C GLY A 95 17.88 5.08 1.07
N GLU A 96 17.35 5.99 0.24
CA GLU A 96 17.13 5.73 -1.19
C GLU A 96 18.44 5.80 -1.98
N VAL A 97 18.45 5.16 -3.15
CA VAL A 97 19.59 5.11 -4.07
C VAL A 97 19.11 5.51 -5.46
N SER A 98 19.83 6.44 -6.11
CA SER A 98 19.58 6.81 -7.51
C SER A 98 20.11 5.73 -8.46
N GLY A 99 19.49 5.62 -9.64
CA GLY A 99 19.97 4.71 -10.68
C GLY A 99 18.90 4.22 -11.65
N PRO A 100 19.24 3.26 -12.53
CA PRO A 100 18.31 2.67 -13.48
C PRO A 100 17.21 1.88 -12.77
N ALA A 101 15.98 2.09 -13.22
CA ALA A 101 14.80 1.43 -12.70
C ALA A 101 13.81 1.04 -13.82
N VAL A 102 12.87 0.18 -13.47
CA VAL A 102 11.73 -0.22 -14.29
C VAL A 102 10.46 0.26 -13.63
N VAL A 103 9.65 1.02 -14.37
CA VAL A 103 8.27 1.33 -14.01
C VAL A 103 7.37 0.26 -14.62
N ALA A 104 6.69 -0.49 -13.75
CA ALA A 104 5.65 -1.44 -14.14
C ALA A 104 4.27 -0.84 -13.91
N THR A 105 3.47 -0.73 -14.97
CA THR A 105 2.05 -0.36 -14.87
C THR A 105 1.19 -1.61 -14.94
N VAL A 106 0.47 -1.89 -13.87
CA VAL A 106 -0.33 -3.10 -13.68
C VAL A 106 -1.79 -2.70 -13.54
N THR A 107 -2.70 -3.47 -14.14
CA THR A 107 -4.14 -3.27 -14.02
C THR A 107 -4.82 -4.49 -13.44
N VAL A 108 -5.78 -4.27 -12.54
CA VAL A 108 -6.65 -5.30 -11.97
C VAL A 108 -8.09 -4.89 -12.21
N THR A 109 -8.87 -5.78 -12.81
CA THR A 109 -10.31 -5.61 -13.04
C THR A 109 -11.08 -6.64 -12.23
N ASN A 110 -12.07 -6.17 -11.47
CA ASN A 110 -12.95 -7.04 -10.71
C ASN A 110 -14.19 -7.40 -11.53
N GLY A 111 -14.15 -8.53 -12.23
CA GLY A 111 -15.31 -9.09 -12.93
C GLY A 111 -16.23 -9.94 -12.05
N SER A 112 -15.94 -10.04 -10.75
CA SER A 112 -16.75 -10.80 -9.81
C SER A 112 -17.98 -10.01 -9.33
N HIS A 113 -18.78 -10.63 -8.45
CA HIS A 113 -19.96 -10.00 -7.87
C HIS A 113 -19.70 -9.35 -6.50
N GLY A 114 -18.51 -9.54 -5.92
CA GLY A 114 -18.14 -9.02 -4.61
C GLY A 114 -17.02 -7.98 -4.70
N ALA A 115 -16.93 -7.09 -3.72
CA ALA A 115 -15.80 -6.17 -3.62
C ALA A 115 -14.50 -6.94 -3.32
N GLN A 116 -13.39 -6.52 -3.94
CA GLN A 116 -12.07 -7.12 -3.79
C GLN A 116 -11.13 -6.16 -3.08
N ASN A 117 -10.63 -6.51 -1.89
CA ASN A 117 -9.60 -5.73 -1.22
C ASN A 117 -8.23 -5.97 -1.89
N LEU A 118 -7.49 -4.89 -2.17
CA LEU A 118 -6.17 -4.91 -2.81
C LEU A 118 -5.03 -4.49 -1.88
N ASP A 119 -5.28 -4.24 -0.59
CA ASP A 119 -4.25 -3.79 0.37
C ASP A 119 -3.15 -4.85 0.58
N SER A 120 -3.44 -6.11 0.28
CA SER A 120 -2.49 -7.23 0.35
C SER A 120 -1.88 -7.61 -1.01
N ALA A 121 -2.07 -6.78 -2.04
CA ALA A 121 -1.52 -7.05 -3.37
C ALA A 121 0.02 -6.97 -3.35
N VAL A 122 0.67 -7.95 -3.96
CA VAL A 122 2.13 -8.03 -4.08
C VAL A 122 2.49 -8.15 -5.55
N VAL A 123 3.36 -7.24 -6.00
CA VAL A 123 3.98 -7.29 -7.33
C VAL A 123 5.48 -7.43 -7.15
N MET A 124 6.07 -8.41 -7.84
CA MET A 124 7.51 -8.60 -7.89
C MET A 124 7.97 -8.61 -9.34
N LEU A 125 9.19 -8.15 -9.55
CA LEU A 125 9.87 -8.20 -10.83
C LEU A 125 11.17 -8.98 -10.68
N ALA A 126 11.50 -9.82 -11.65
CA ALA A 126 12.79 -10.48 -11.74
C ALA A 126 13.27 -10.51 -13.19
N ALA A 127 14.57 -10.32 -13.40
CA ALA A 127 15.19 -10.57 -14.69
C ALA A 127 15.16 -12.07 -15.04
N ASP A 128 15.26 -12.39 -16.32
CA ASP A 128 15.41 -13.77 -16.81
C ASP A 128 16.66 -14.47 -16.24
N SER A 129 17.71 -13.72 -15.89
CA SER A 129 18.89 -14.18 -15.16
C SER A 129 18.61 -14.60 -13.72
N GLY A 130 17.41 -14.32 -13.19
CA GLY A 130 17.03 -14.54 -11.80
C GLY A 130 17.34 -13.36 -10.88
N ASP A 131 17.93 -12.27 -11.39
CA ASP A 131 18.21 -11.07 -10.59
C ASP A 131 16.89 -10.40 -10.17
N PRO A 132 16.63 -10.20 -8.87
CA PRO A 132 15.41 -9.54 -8.43
C PRO A 132 15.44 -8.05 -8.73
N GLY A 133 14.32 -7.50 -9.21
CA GLY A 133 14.08 -6.06 -9.20
C GLY A 133 13.82 -5.61 -7.77
N ILE A 134 14.56 -4.61 -7.30
CA ILE A 134 14.44 -4.13 -5.92
C ILE A 134 13.40 -3.02 -5.86
N GLY A 135 12.28 -3.25 -5.18
CA GLY A 135 11.25 -2.23 -4.99
C GLY A 135 11.81 -0.98 -4.30
N THR A 136 11.43 0.20 -4.80
CA THR A 136 11.90 1.49 -4.28
C THR A 136 10.76 2.48 -4.13
N THR A 137 10.93 3.43 -3.21
CA THR A 137 10.05 4.60 -3.03
C THR A 137 10.46 5.77 -3.92
N ALA A 138 11.66 5.73 -4.50
CA ALA A 138 12.11 6.70 -5.50
C ALA A 138 11.26 6.57 -6.79
N GLY A 139 11.07 7.69 -7.49
CA GLY A 139 10.29 7.72 -8.72
C GLY A 139 8.78 7.61 -8.54
N GLU A 140 8.26 7.90 -7.33
CA GLU A 140 6.83 8.09 -7.01
C GLU A 140 5.92 6.89 -7.36
N PRO A 141 6.18 5.69 -6.78
CA PRO A 141 5.28 4.54 -6.98
C PRO A 141 3.88 4.82 -6.43
N GLU A 142 2.89 4.20 -7.04
CA GLU A 142 1.48 4.23 -6.64
C GLU A 142 0.96 2.78 -6.62
N PRO A 143 1.32 1.99 -5.60
CA PRO A 143 0.88 0.60 -5.51
C PRO A 143 -0.64 0.52 -5.32
N PHE A 144 -1.22 -0.65 -5.62
CA PHE A 144 -2.63 -0.90 -5.32
C PHE A 144 -2.95 -0.71 -3.83
N GLY A 145 -4.18 -0.30 -3.55
CA GLY A 145 -4.73 -0.21 -2.20
C GLY A 145 -6.25 -0.09 -2.21
N GLY A 146 -6.86 -0.27 -1.05
CA GLY A 146 -8.29 -0.12 -0.82
C GLY A 146 -9.15 -1.26 -1.39
N SER A 147 -10.44 -0.96 -1.56
CA SER A 147 -11.45 -1.88 -2.09
C SER A 147 -11.76 -1.59 -3.55
N LEU A 148 -11.74 -2.62 -4.37
CA LEU A 148 -12.13 -2.59 -5.78
C LEU A 148 -13.53 -3.19 -5.94
N GLU A 149 -14.51 -2.32 -6.22
CA GLU A 149 -15.92 -2.72 -6.39
C GLU A 149 -16.16 -3.60 -7.63
N PRO A 150 -17.26 -4.37 -7.68
CA PRO A 150 -17.66 -5.13 -8.86
C PRO A 150 -17.71 -4.27 -10.13
N GLY A 151 -17.10 -4.77 -11.21
CA GLY A 151 -16.99 -4.10 -12.50
C GLY A 151 -15.94 -2.99 -12.58
N ALA A 152 -15.29 -2.63 -11.47
CA ALA A 152 -14.27 -1.59 -11.44
C ALA A 152 -12.89 -2.11 -11.86
N THR A 153 -12.03 -1.17 -12.26
CA THR A 153 -10.62 -1.41 -12.57
C THR A 153 -9.74 -0.48 -11.75
N ALA A 154 -8.68 -1.03 -11.17
CA ALA A 154 -7.60 -0.28 -10.54
C ALA A 154 -6.33 -0.38 -11.39
N THR A 155 -5.52 0.68 -11.34
CA THR A 155 -4.19 0.73 -11.94
C THR A 155 -3.17 0.97 -10.84
N GLY A 156 -2.10 0.18 -10.83
CA GLY A 156 -0.99 0.30 -9.89
C GLY A 156 0.29 0.58 -10.66
N ARG A 157 1.11 1.48 -10.12
CA ARG A 157 2.42 1.85 -10.64
C ARG A 157 3.50 1.42 -9.65
N TYR A 158 4.36 0.50 -10.07
CA TYR A 158 5.43 -0.04 -9.25
C TYR A 158 6.78 0.34 -9.85
N VAL A 159 7.75 0.66 -8.99
CA VAL A 159 9.10 1.05 -9.42
C VAL A 159 10.10 0.08 -8.82
N PHE A 160 10.92 -0.53 -9.69
CA PHE A 160 11.94 -1.50 -9.31
C PHE A 160 13.30 -1.07 -9.81
N MET A 161 14.27 -0.88 -8.92
CA MET A 161 15.67 -0.71 -9.30
C MET A 161 16.15 -1.98 -10.00
N LEU A 162 16.75 -1.82 -11.17
CA LEU A 162 17.29 -2.94 -11.97
C LEU A 162 18.34 -2.40 -12.94
N ASP A 163 19.58 -2.87 -12.82
CA ASP A 163 20.68 -2.46 -13.70
C ASP A 163 21.22 -3.65 -14.52
N PRO A 164 21.29 -3.54 -15.86
CA PRO A 164 20.63 -2.52 -16.69
C PRO A 164 19.11 -2.73 -16.71
N ALA A 165 18.35 -1.64 -16.88
CA ALA A 165 16.89 -1.69 -17.00
C ALA A 165 16.44 -1.90 -18.46
N ALA A 166 16.89 -1.05 -19.38
CA ALA A 166 16.40 -0.99 -20.75
C ALA A 166 16.69 -2.27 -21.55
N GLY A 167 15.69 -2.77 -22.30
CA GLY A 167 15.82 -3.91 -23.22
C GLY A 167 15.93 -5.29 -22.54
N ARG A 168 15.95 -5.31 -21.21
CA ARG A 168 16.09 -6.53 -20.40
C ARG A 168 14.83 -7.38 -20.49
N ALA A 169 15.01 -8.69 -20.61
CA ALA A 169 13.90 -9.64 -20.48
C ALA A 169 13.62 -9.87 -19.00
N VAL A 170 12.35 -9.79 -18.62
CA VAL A 170 11.92 -9.85 -17.22
C VAL A 170 10.63 -10.66 -17.10
N SER A 171 10.38 -11.11 -15.87
CA SER A 171 9.12 -11.65 -15.40
C SER A 171 8.54 -10.77 -14.32
N VAL A 172 7.22 -10.59 -14.33
CA VAL A 172 6.46 -9.86 -13.30
C VAL A 172 5.45 -10.81 -12.71
N SER A 173 5.57 -11.10 -11.42
CA SER A 173 4.59 -11.90 -10.69
C SER A 173 3.67 -10.99 -9.87
N LEU A 174 2.37 -11.16 -10.03
CA LEU A 174 1.34 -10.45 -9.29
C LEU A 174 0.49 -11.45 -8.51
N ASN A 175 0.39 -11.22 -7.21
CA ASN A 175 -0.64 -11.80 -6.36
C ASN A 175 -1.56 -10.68 -5.88
N TYR A 176 -2.82 -10.65 -6.31
CA TYR A 176 -3.72 -9.52 -6.03
C TYR A 176 -4.33 -9.55 -4.61
N ALA A 177 -4.27 -10.69 -3.91
CA ALA A 177 -4.71 -10.82 -2.53
C ALA A 177 -4.05 -12.02 -1.84
N ALA A 178 -3.96 -12.01 -0.50
CA ALA A 178 -3.43 -13.16 0.23
C ALA A 178 -4.25 -14.43 -0.06
N GLY A 179 -3.57 -15.52 -0.40
CA GLY A 179 -4.22 -16.79 -0.75
C GLY A 179 -4.85 -16.85 -2.14
N ALA A 180 -4.77 -15.79 -2.94
CA ALA A 180 -5.26 -15.78 -4.32
C ALA A 180 -4.27 -16.43 -5.30
N PRO A 181 -4.73 -16.82 -6.50
CA PRO A 181 -3.86 -17.24 -7.58
C PRO A 181 -2.84 -16.17 -7.99
N VAL A 182 -1.68 -16.61 -8.48
CA VAL A 182 -0.59 -15.75 -8.95
C VAL A 182 -0.61 -15.66 -10.47
N ALA A 183 -0.51 -14.46 -11.02
CA ALA A 183 -0.25 -14.25 -12.44
C ALA A 183 1.24 -13.97 -12.65
N VAL A 184 1.84 -14.55 -13.69
CA VAL A 184 3.21 -14.26 -14.10
C VAL A 184 3.23 -13.79 -15.54
N PHE A 185 3.75 -12.59 -15.75
CA PHE A 185 3.89 -11.98 -17.07
C PHE A 185 5.34 -11.98 -17.50
N THR A 186 5.63 -12.37 -18.74
CA THR A 186 7.00 -12.30 -19.29
C THR A 186 7.08 -11.33 -20.46
N GLY A 187 8.16 -10.56 -20.55
CA GLY A 187 8.32 -9.57 -21.60
C GLY A 187 9.67 -8.87 -21.57
N LYS A 188 9.82 -7.83 -22.39
CA LYS A 188 10.99 -6.96 -22.40
C LYS A 188 10.65 -5.57 -21.91
N VAL A 189 11.57 -4.98 -21.17
CA VAL A 189 11.49 -3.58 -20.73
C VAL A 189 11.74 -2.66 -21.93
N SER A 190 10.83 -1.73 -22.19
CA SER A 190 10.98 -0.70 -23.22
C SER A 190 11.94 0.40 -22.77
N SER A 191 12.59 1.03 -23.74
CA SER A 191 13.44 2.22 -23.54
C SER A 191 12.62 3.50 -23.59
#